data_AF-A0A7V4J6P4-F1
#
_entry.id   AF-A0A7V4J6P4-F1
#
_cell.length_a   1.000
_cell.length_b   1.000
_cell.length_c   1.000
_cell.angle_alpha   90.00
_cell.angle_beta   90.00
_cell.angle_gamma   90.00
#
_symmetry.space_group_name_H-M   'P 1'
#
loop_
_entity.id
_entity.type
_entity.pdbx_description
1 polymer ?
#
loop_
_entity_poly.entity_id
_entity_poly.type
_entity_poly.pdbx_seq_one_letter_code
_entity_poly.pdbx_strand_id
1 'polypeptide(L)'
;ERARKGEGPSLIECKTYRWRTHFEGERDTYRPPEEVEEWKRREPIAPYRRLLIEQGVMSEADANEIEQRVIREVEAAVEFARTSPLPAPETALEDLWA
;
A
#
# COMPACT_ATOMS: atom_id res chain seq x y z
N GLU A 1 23.39 6.77 -5.44
CA GLU A 1 24.57 7.52 -5.94
C GLU A 1 24.32 8.41 -7.16
N ARG A 2 23.98 7.91 -8.37
CA ARG A 2 23.87 8.72 -9.62
C ARG A 2 23.18 10.09 -9.45
N ALA A 3 21.94 10.11 -8.96
CA ALA A 3 21.19 11.34 -8.74
C ALA A 3 21.86 12.28 -7.70
N ARG A 4 22.37 11.73 -6.59
CA ARG A 4 23.08 12.48 -5.55
C ARG A 4 24.40 13.09 -6.06
N LYS A 5 25.04 12.44 -7.02
CA LYS A 5 26.29 12.88 -7.67
C LYS A 5 26.06 13.87 -8.82
N GLY A 6 24.82 14.25 -9.12
CA GLY A 6 24.50 15.20 -10.19
C GLY A 6 24.65 14.64 -11.60
N GLU A 7 24.68 13.31 -11.76
CA GLU A 7 24.92 12.64 -13.05
C GLU A 7 23.67 12.58 -13.97
N GLY A 8 22.61 13.33 -13.64
CA GLY A 8 21.37 13.38 -14.40
C GLY A 8 20.34 12.30 -14.02
N PRO A 9 19.20 12.26 -14.74
CA PRO A 9 18.06 11.43 -14.38
C PRO A 9 18.29 9.93 -14.67
N SER A 10 17.37 9.12 -14.14
CA SER A 10 17.21 7.70 -14.44
C SER A 10 15.73 7.37 -14.58
N LEU A 11 15.42 6.41 -15.45
CA LEU A 11 14.11 5.76 -15.49
C LEU A 11 14.21 4.43 -14.74
N ILE A 12 13.29 4.18 -13.81
CA ILE A 12 13.17 2.92 -13.08
C ILE A 12 11.78 2.36 -13.36
N GLU A 13 11.72 1.17 -13.97
CA GLU A 13 10.47 0.45 -14.19
C GLU A 13 10.27 -0.60 -13.09
N CYS A 14 9.33 -0.34 -12.19
CA CYS A 14 8.95 -1.30 -11.13
C CYS A 14 7.75 -2.13 -11.59
N LYS A 15 8.02 -3.30 -12.18
CA LYS A 15 6.96 -4.22 -12.62
C LYS A 15 6.21 -4.79 -11.41
N THR A 16 4.93 -4.47 -11.32
CA THR A 16 4.04 -4.86 -10.21
C THR A 16 2.63 -5.15 -10.75
N TYR A 17 1.70 -5.50 -9.87
CA TYR A 17 0.34 -5.86 -10.24
C TYR A 17 -0.70 -5.32 -9.26
N ARG A 18 -1.82 -4.84 -9.78
CA ARG A 18 -2.98 -4.37 -9.00
C ARG A 18 -4.01 -5.50 -8.88
N TRP A 19 -4.17 -6.06 -7.68
CA TRP A 19 -5.12 -7.17 -7.46
C TRP A 19 -6.57 -6.74 -7.60
N ARG A 20 -6.91 -5.53 -7.14
CA ARG A 20 -8.25 -4.95 -7.31
C ARG A 20 -8.40 -4.30 -8.69
N THR A 21 -9.63 -3.94 -9.02
CA THR A 21 -9.98 -3.17 -10.22
C THR A 21 -9.43 -1.74 -10.15
N HIS A 22 -9.65 -0.95 -11.20
CA HIS A 22 -9.09 0.39 -11.30
C HIS A 22 -9.60 1.34 -10.23
N PHE A 23 -10.86 1.18 -9.87
CA PHE A 23 -11.51 1.92 -8.81
C PHE A 23 -12.58 1.05 -8.15
N GLU A 24 -13.06 1.52 -7.01
CA GLU A 24 -14.13 0.85 -6.26
C GLU A 24 -15.47 0.94 -7.01
N GLY A 25 -16.07 -0.22 -7.30
CA GLY A 25 -17.33 -0.33 -8.04
C GLY A 25 -17.18 -0.66 -9.53
N GLU A 26 -15.95 -0.75 -10.04
CA GLU A 26 -15.70 -1.25 -11.40
C GLU A 26 -15.92 -2.77 -11.50
N ARG A 27 -16.45 -3.23 -12.64
CA ARG A 27 -16.50 -4.66 -12.97
C ARG A 27 -15.20 -5.09 -13.68
N ASP A 28 -14.56 -6.12 -13.19
CA ASP A 28 -13.32 -6.67 -13.78
C ASP A 28 -13.63 -7.50 -15.03
N THR A 29 -13.82 -6.82 -16.16
CA THR A 29 -14.26 -7.44 -17.44
C THR A 29 -13.15 -7.58 -18.46
N TYR A 30 -11.96 -7.05 -18.15
CA TYR A 30 -10.87 -6.85 -19.10
C TYR A 30 -9.61 -7.66 -18.78
N ARG A 31 -9.64 -8.48 -17.73
CA ARG A 31 -8.52 -9.35 -17.34
C ARG A 31 -9.01 -10.78 -17.04
N PRO A 32 -8.25 -11.80 -17.45
CA PRO A 32 -8.52 -13.17 -17.01
C PRO A 32 -8.34 -13.32 -15.49
N PRO A 33 -9.26 -14.00 -14.77
CA PRO A 33 -9.12 -14.25 -13.33
C PRO A 33 -7.81 -14.98 -12.99
N GLU A 34 -7.41 -15.92 -13.83
CA GLU A 34 -6.18 -16.70 -13.74
C GLU A 34 -4.91 -15.83 -13.79
N GLU A 35 -4.92 -14.71 -14.52
CA GLU A 35 -3.82 -13.74 -14.51
C GLU A 35 -3.70 -13.12 -13.11
N VAL A 36 -4.81 -12.67 -12.53
CA VAL A 36 -4.84 -12.06 -11.18
C VAL A 36 -4.33 -13.06 -10.13
N GLU A 37 -4.77 -14.31 -10.20
CA GLU A 37 -4.32 -15.36 -9.28
C GLU A 37 -2.84 -15.71 -9.44
N GLU A 38 -2.30 -15.67 -10.66
CA GLU A 38 -0.86 -15.82 -10.88
C GLU A 38 -0.07 -14.71 -10.19
N TRP A 39 -0.51 -13.47 -10.33
CA TRP A 39 0.16 -12.33 -9.71
C TRP A 39 0.01 -12.29 -8.19
N LYS A 40 -1.09 -12.79 -7.61
CA LYS A 40 -1.22 -12.97 -6.16
C LYS A 40 -0.20 -13.96 -5.60
N ARG A 41 0.18 -15.00 -6.35
CA ARG A 41 1.26 -15.91 -5.93
C ARG A 41 2.64 -15.25 -5.90
N ARG A 42 2.78 -14.09 -6.55
CA ARG A 42 4.00 -13.26 -6.57
C ARG A 42 3.93 -12.11 -5.54
N GLU A 43 3.05 -12.22 -4.55
CA GLU A 43 2.93 -11.22 -3.49
C GLU A 43 4.28 -11.02 -2.76
N PRO A 44 4.64 -9.76 -2.43
CA PRO A 44 5.98 -9.45 -1.93
C PRO A 44 6.14 -9.59 -0.41
N ILE A 45 5.05 -9.68 0.35
CA ILE A 45 5.04 -9.55 1.81
C ILE A 45 5.47 -10.87 2.48
N ALA A 46 4.83 -12.01 2.21
CA ALA A 46 5.19 -13.24 2.92
C ALA A 46 6.58 -13.78 2.56
N PRO A 47 7.07 -13.72 1.31
CA PRO A 47 8.45 -14.06 1.01
C PRO A 47 9.46 -13.19 1.76
N TYR A 48 9.19 -11.88 1.85
CA TYR A 48 10.07 -10.96 2.57
C TYR A 48 10.03 -11.20 4.09
N ARG A 49 8.85 -11.48 4.66
CA ARG A 49 8.71 -11.92 6.06
C ARG A 49 9.57 -13.16 6.33
N ARG A 50 9.44 -14.21 5.52
CA ARG A 50 10.24 -15.44 5.66
C ARG A 50 11.74 -15.15 5.58
N LEU A 51 12.15 -14.33 4.61
CA LEU A 51 13.56 -13.95 4.45
C LEU A 51 14.12 -13.29 5.72
N LEU A 52 13.39 -12.36 6.33
CA LEU A 52 13.84 -11.67 7.54
C LEU A 52 13.95 -12.61 8.75
N ILE A 53 13.06 -13.59 8.84
CA ILE A 53 13.10 -14.62 9.90
C ILE A 53 14.26 -15.58 9.69
N GLU A 54 14.45 -16.06 8.46
CA GLU A 54 15.58 -16.93 8.08
C GLU A 54 16.93 -16.26 8.33
N GLN A 55 17.01 -14.93 8.13
CA GLN A 55 18.21 -14.14 8.41
C GLN A 55 18.38 -13.76 9.88
N GLY A 56 17.44 -14.13 10.75
CA GLY A 56 17.47 -13.78 12.18
C GLY A 56 17.31 -12.29 12.46
N VAL A 57 16.78 -11.52 11.51
CA VAL A 57 16.49 -10.07 11.68
C VAL A 57 15.29 -9.86 12.59
N MET A 58 14.33 -10.79 12.58
CA MET A 58 13.18 -10.80 13.47
C MET A 58 12.72 -12.23 13.76
N SER A 59 12.03 -12.44 14.87
CA SER A 59 11.35 -13.71 15.17
C SER A 59 9.94 -13.76 14.57
N GLU A 60 9.32 -14.95 14.55
CA GLU A 60 7.90 -15.09 14.21
C GLU A 60 7.00 -14.30 15.16
N ALA A 61 7.38 -14.20 16.44
CA ALA A 61 6.64 -13.42 17.43
C ALA A 61 6.67 -11.92 17.09
N ASP A 62 7.85 -11.39 16.75
CA ASP A 62 8.00 -9.98 16.35
C ASP A 62 7.18 -9.68 15.08
N ALA A 63 7.24 -10.56 14.08
CA ALA A 63 6.50 -10.39 12.84
C ALA A 63 4.98 -10.40 13.06
N ASN A 64 4.48 -11.28 13.92
CA ASN A 64 3.06 -11.30 14.33
C ASN A 64 2.67 -10.04 15.11
N GLU A 65 3.54 -9.56 16.01
CA GLU A 65 3.28 -8.34 16.76
C GLU A 65 3.14 -7.13 15.83
N ILE A 66 4.03 -7.01 14.82
CA ILE A 66 3.98 -5.96 13.80
C ILE A 66 2.65 -6.01 13.05
N GLU A 67 2.25 -7.18 12.57
CA GLU A 67 0.99 -7.35 11.82
C GLU A 67 -0.22 -6.94 12.67
N GLN A 68 -0.28 -7.40 13.92
CA GLN A 68 -1.37 -7.04 14.83
C GLN A 68 -1.39 -5.56 15.18
N ARG A 69 -0.21 -4.93 15.31
CA ARG A 69 -0.10 -3.48 15.51
C ARG A 69 -0.63 -2.71 14.30
N VAL A 70 -0.23 -3.09 13.09
CA VAL A 70 -0.69 -2.46 11.84
C VAL A 70 -2.21 -2.59 11.67
N ILE A 71 -2.78 -3.76 11.98
CA ILE A 71 -4.24 -3.96 11.95
C ILE A 71 -4.93 -2.97 12.88
N ARG A 72 -4.48 -2.85 14.14
CA ARG A 72 -5.06 -1.90 15.10
C ARG A 72 -4.91 -0.44 14.65
N GLU A 73 -3.78 -0.08 14.06
CA GLU A 73 -3.55 1.26 13.52
C GLU A 73 -4.52 1.58 12.38
N VAL A 74 -4.73 0.64 11.46
CA VAL A 74 -5.69 0.78 10.35
C VAL A 74 -7.12 0.87 10.87
N GLU A 75 -7.51 0.02 11.82
CA GLU A 75 -8.85 0.07 12.43
C GLU A 75 -9.12 1.41 13.12
N ALA A 76 -8.16 1.90 13.90
CA ALA A 76 -8.25 3.20 14.56
C ALA A 76 -8.35 4.35 13.54
N ALA A 77 -7.58 4.31 12.45
CA ALA A 77 -7.64 5.31 11.38
C ALA A 77 -8.99 5.29 10.65
N VAL A 78 -9.55 4.11 10.38
CA VAL A 78 -10.87 3.96 9.76
C VAL A 78 -11.96 4.52 10.68
N GLU A 79 -11.92 4.22 11.97
CA GLU A 79 -12.90 4.73 12.93
C GLU A 79 -12.81 6.25 13.07
N PHE A 80 -11.59 6.79 13.14
CA PHE A 80 -11.37 8.23 13.14
C PHE A 80 -11.95 8.88 11.88
N ALA A 81 -11.69 8.32 10.69
CA ALA A 81 -12.22 8.86 9.44
C ALA A 81 -13.76 8.81 9.36
N ARG A 82 -14.39 7.75 9.89
CA ARG A 82 -15.85 7.58 9.90
C ARG A 82 -16.55 8.50 10.89
N THR A 83 -15.94 8.76 12.04
CA THR A 83 -16.51 9.58 13.12
C THR A 83 -16.14 11.06 13.02
N SER A 84 -15.19 11.40 12.14
CA SER A 84 -14.83 12.79 11.88
C SER A 84 -16.02 13.57 11.33
N PRO A 85 -16.24 14.81 11.78
CA PRO A 85 -17.29 15.65 11.23
C PRO A 85 -17.00 15.95 9.76
N LEU A 86 -18.06 16.13 8.97
CA LEU A 86 -17.92 16.69 7.63
C LEU A 86 -17.36 18.12 7.72
N PRO A 87 -16.59 18.56 6.71
CA PRO A 87 -16.09 19.92 6.67
C PRO A 87 -17.25 20.92 6.61
N ALA A 88 -17.06 22.10 7.20
CA ALA A 88 -18.04 23.18 7.10
C ALA A 88 -18.13 23.64 5.63
N PRO A 89 -19.32 23.91 5.07
CA PRO A 89 -19.47 24.26 3.65
C PRO A 89 -18.59 25.44 3.19
N GLU A 90 -18.30 26.38 4.09
CA GLU A 90 -17.48 27.56 3.84
C GLU A 90 -16.03 27.21 3.47
N THR A 91 -15.52 26.07 3.97
CA THR A 91 -14.16 25.59 3.65
C THR A 91 -14.00 25.25 2.17
N ALA A 92 -15.08 25.10 1.41
CA ALA A 92 -15.02 24.93 -0.04
C ALA A 92 -14.42 26.15 -0.78
N LEU A 93 -14.29 27.30 -0.10
CA LEU A 93 -13.69 28.53 -0.62
C LEU A 93 -12.25 28.74 -0.13
N GLU A 94 -11.72 27.87 0.71
CA GLU A 94 -10.35 27.92 1.19
C GLU A 94 -9.39 27.29 0.15
N ASP A 95 -8.09 27.55 0.25
CA ASP A 95 -7.02 27.03 -0.64
C ASP A 95 -7.14 27.35 -2.14
N LEU A 96 -8.03 28.27 -2.54
CA LEU A 96 -8.14 28.78 -3.91
C LEU A 96 -6.89 29.57 -4.34
N TRP A 97 -6.32 30.32 -3.40
CA TRP A 97 -5.10 31.11 -3.54
C TRP A 97 -4.28 30.98 -2.23
N ALA A 98 -2.97 31.17 -2.32
CA ALA A 98 -2.06 31.13 -1.18
C ALA A 98 -2.13 32.41 -0.33
#